data_AF-A0A2T7EWB8-F1
#
_entry.id   AF-A0A2T7EWB8-F1
#
_cell.length_a   1.000
_cell.length_b   1.000
_cell.length_c   1.000
_cell.angle_alpha   90.00
_cell.angle_beta   90.00
_cell.angle_gamma   90.00
#
_symmetry.space_group_name_H-M   'P 1'
#
loop_
_entity.id
_entity.type
_entity.pdbx_description
1 polymer ?
#
loop_
_entity_poly.entity_id
_entity_poly.type
_entity_poly.pdbx_seq_one_letter_code
_entity_poly.pdbx_strand_id
1 'polypeptide(L)'
;MKRPNDLPKDSGNLVEFTLSIKDLENGKDKRSTGRYQFSNNVTYWGWRKFISLEDFKDASKGYLSKGKCCVEAKVAVAGPSKTE
;
A
#
# COMPACT_ATOMS: atom_id res chain seq x y z
N MET A 1 15.64 -22.75 -13.83
CA MET A 1 14.38 -23.00 -14.57
C MET A 1 13.44 -21.83 -14.31
N LYS A 2 12.88 -21.22 -15.37
CA LYS A 2 11.81 -20.22 -15.20
C LYS A 2 10.52 -20.95 -14.80
N ARG A 3 9.85 -20.50 -13.75
CA ARG A 3 8.52 -21.00 -13.38
C ARG A 3 7.48 -20.44 -14.35
N PRO A 4 6.36 -21.14 -14.58
CA PRO A 4 5.34 -20.74 -15.57
C PRO A 4 4.77 -19.32 -15.39
N ASN A 5 4.91 -18.74 -14.19
CA ASN A 5 4.39 -17.41 -13.86
C ASN A 5 5.50 -16.36 -13.65
N ASP A 6 6.75 -16.69 -13.97
CA ASP A 6 7.84 -15.70 -13.87
C ASP A 6 7.71 -14.69 -15.02
N LEU A 7 7.20 -13.51 -14.68
CA LEU A 7 7.18 -12.34 -15.55
C LEU A 7 8.58 -12.06 -16.12
N PRO A 8 8.70 -11.62 -17.38
CA PRO A 8 9.97 -11.13 -17.93
C PRO A 8 10.64 -10.15 -16.97
N LYS A 9 11.97 -10.24 -16.83
CA LYS A 9 12.74 -9.36 -15.95
C LYS A 9 12.49 -7.88 -16.22
N ASP A 10 12.11 -7.55 -17.45
CA ASP A 10 11.92 -6.17 -17.92
C ASP A 10 10.45 -5.74 -17.96
N SER A 11 9.54 -6.57 -17.42
CA SER A 11 8.11 -6.30 -17.41
C SER A 11 7.67 -5.76 -16.05
N GLY A 12 6.90 -4.68 -16.10
CA GLY A 12 6.21 -4.13 -14.95
C GLY A 12 4.76 -3.79 -15.29
N ASN A 13 4.00 -3.48 -14.27
CA ASN A 13 2.71 -2.82 -14.40
C ASN A 13 2.77 -1.52 -13.63
N LEU A 14 2.26 -0.47 -14.25
CA LEU A 14 2.02 0.79 -13.56
C LEU A 14 0.73 0.64 -12.77
N VAL A 15 0.83 0.76 -11.45
CA VAL A 15 -0.28 0.55 -10.53
C VAL A 15 -0.51 1.82 -9.74
N GLU A 16 -1.76 2.24 -9.70
CA GLU A 16 -2.24 3.27 -8.80
C GLU A 16 -2.86 2.60 -7.59
N PHE A 17 -2.43 2.99 -6.40
CA PHE A 17 -3.00 2.44 -5.19
C PHE A 17 -3.19 3.49 -4.11
N THR A 18 -4.18 3.25 -3.27
CA THR A 18 -4.44 4.01 -2.05
C THR A 18 -4.37 3.03 -0.88
N LEU A 19 -3.47 3.29 0.05
CA LEU A 19 -3.47 2.64 1.36
C LEU A 19 -4.16 3.55 2.36
N SER A 20 -5.04 2.98 3.18
CA SER A 20 -5.73 3.70 4.26
C SER A 20 -5.63 2.91 5.55
N ILE A 21 -5.29 3.57 6.65
CA ILE A 21 -5.57 3.06 7.99
C ILE A 21 -6.91 3.63 8.43
N LYS A 22 -7.83 2.73 8.79
CA LYS A 22 -9.20 3.09 9.13
C LYS A 22 -9.26 3.60 10.56
N ASP A 23 -9.96 4.72 10.74
CA ASP A 23 -10.41 5.15 12.06
C ASP A 23 -11.68 4.36 12.38
N LEU A 24 -11.62 3.52 13.41
CA LEU A 24 -12.70 2.62 13.81
C LEU A 24 -13.77 3.27 14.68
N GLU A 25 -13.59 4.55 15.06
CA GLU A 25 -14.43 5.23 16.05
C GLU A 25 -15.08 6.49 15.47
N ASN A 26 -14.33 7.34 14.76
CA ASN A 26 -14.82 8.63 14.24
C ASN A 26 -14.88 8.70 12.71
N GLY A 27 -14.41 7.66 12.00
CA GLY A 27 -14.42 7.57 10.55
C GLY A 27 -13.43 8.51 9.84
N LYS A 28 -12.45 9.08 10.54
CA LYS A 28 -11.38 9.92 9.96
C LYS A 28 -10.16 9.10 9.54
N ASP A 29 -10.32 8.32 8.48
CA ASP A 29 -9.26 7.50 7.91
C ASP A 29 -8.03 8.31 7.50
N LYS A 30 -6.84 7.77 7.78
CA LYS A 30 -5.59 8.30 7.24
C LYS A 30 -5.23 7.52 5.98
N ARG A 31 -5.25 8.19 4.84
CA ARG A 31 -4.96 7.62 3.51
C ARG A 31 -3.73 8.25 2.86
N SER A 32 -3.05 7.46 2.04
CA SER A 32 -2.02 7.92 1.10
C SER A 32 -2.23 7.22 -0.24
N THR A 33 -2.15 8.00 -1.32
CA THR A 33 -2.31 7.51 -2.69
C THR A 33 -0.97 7.67 -3.41
N GLY A 34 -0.59 6.64 -4.18
CA GLY A 34 0.65 6.63 -4.92
C GLY A 34 0.52 5.85 -6.22
N ARG A 35 1.46 6.12 -7.12
CA ARG A 35 1.60 5.43 -8.39
C ARG A 35 2.99 4.83 -8.47
N TYR A 36 3.06 3.52 -8.63
CA TYR A 36 4.32 2.79 -8.60
C TYR A 36 4.37 1.76 -9.72
N GLN A 37 5.59 1.48 -10.17
CA GLN A 37 5.87 0.36 -11.05
C GLN A 37 6.04 -0.92 -10.22
N PHE A 38 5.11 -1.85 -10.42
CA PHE A 38 5.16 -3.18 -9.83
C PHE A 38 5.86 -4.11 -10.83
N SER A 39 6.98 -4.68 -10.44
CA SER A 39 7.75 -5.63 -11.25
C SER A 39 8.45 -6.65 -10.37
N ASN A 40 8.99 -7.72 -10.97
CA ASN A 40 9.77 -8.72 -10.24
C ASN A 40 11.06 -8.16 -9.60
N ASN A 41 11.55 -7.00 -10.04
CA ASN A 41 12.78 -6.39 -9.53
C ASN A 41 12.54 -5.50 -8.31
N VAL A 42 11.29 -5.11 -8.03
CA VAL A 42 10.94 -4.27 -6.88
C VAL A 42 10.18 -5.14 -5.89
N THR A 43 10.72 -5.30 -4.68
CA THR A 43 10.16 -6.21 -3.67
C THR A 43 9.31 -5.50 -2.62
N TYR A 44 9.28 -4.17 -2.62
CA TYR A 44 8.48 -3.38 -1.69
C TYR A 44 8.00 -2.07 -2.32
N TRP A 45 6.79 -1.64 -1.94
CA TRP A 45 6.19 -0.37 -2.34
C TRP A 45 5.46 0.27 -1.16
N GLY A 46 5.18 1.57 -1.25
CA GLY A 46 4.46 2.33 -0.23
C GLY A 46 5.34 3.37 0.48
N TRP A 47 5.00 3.67 1.73
CA TRP A 47 5.61 4.77 2.48
C TRP A 47 6.36 4.25 3.70
N ARG A 48 7.67 4.56 3.77
CA ARG A 48 8.50 4.27 4.96
C ARG A 48 7.94 4.90 6.25
N LYS A 49 7.24 6.04 6.12
CA LYS A 49 6.57 6.75 7.22
C LYS A 49 5.13 7.07 6.83
N PHE A 50 4.27 6.06 6.83
CA PHE A 50 2.85 6.23 6.48
C PHE A 50 2.06 7.00 7.57
N ILE A 51 2.29 6.65 8.83
CA ILE A 51 1.73 7.28 10.03
C ILE A 51 2.80 7.24 11.13
N SER A 52 2.81 8.23 12.03
CA SER A 52 3.69 8.19 13.21
C SER A 52 3.18 7.15 14.21
N LEU A 53 4.08 6.58 15.02
CA LEU A 53 3.69 5.64 16.07
C LEU A 53 2.83 6.32 17.14
N GLU A 54 3.10 7.59 17.41
CA GLU A 54 2.32 8.45 18.31
C GLU A 54 0.88 8.57 17.81
N ASP A 55 0.68 8.97 16.55
CA ASP A 55 -0.66 9.10 15.96
C ASP A 55 -1.39 7.75 15.89
N PHE A 56 -0.66 6.68 15.59
CA PHE A 56 -1.25 5.34 15.52
C PHE A 56 -1.75 4.84 16.88
N LYS A 57 -1.06 5.21 17.97
CA LYS A 57 -1.40 4.79 19.34
C LYS A 57 -2.32 5.76 20.07
N ASP A 58 -2.51 6.97 19.54
CA ASP A 58 -3.44 7.95 20.07
C ASP A 58 -4.89 7.43 19.97
N ALA A 59 -5.46 7.07 21.12
CA ALA A 59 -6.82 6.54 21.20
C ALA A 59 -7.86 7.52 20.64
N SER A 60 -7.61 8.84 20.68
CA SER A 60 -8.54 9.83 20.14
C SER A 60 -8.65 9.79 18.61
N LYS A 61 -7.67 9.19 17.92
CA LYS A 61 -7.65 9.04 16.46
C LYS A 61 -8.29 7.75 15.96
N GLY A 62 -8.59 6.81 16.86
CA GLY A 62 -9.35 5.58 16.54
C GLY A 62 -8.66 4.58 15.61
N TYR A 63 -7.37 4.75 15.29
CA TYR A 63 -6.62 3.85 14.39
C TYR A 63 -6.28 2.49 15.02
N LEU A 64 -6.17 2.43 16.35
CA LEU A 64 -5.90 1.23 17.13
C LEU A 64 -6.92 1.13 18.26
N SER A 65 -7.97 0.33 18.07
CA SER A 65 -9.00 0.10 19.09
C SER A 65 -8.93 -1.33 19.62
N LYS A 66 -8.77 -1.48 20.93
CA LYS A 66 -8.65 -2.79 21.62
C LYS A 66 -7.58 -3.71 21.00
N GLY A 67 -6.44 -3.15 20.62
CA GLY A 67 -5.34 -3.89 19.99
C GLY A 67 -5.58 -4.31 18.54
N LYS A 68 -6.68 -3.85 17.91
CA LYS A 68 -7.01 -4.12 16.51
C LYS A 68 -6.88 -2.84 15.69
N CYS A 69 -6.36 -2.98 14.47
CA CYS A 69 -6.36 -1.94 13.46
C CYS A 69 -6.89 -2.52 12.15
N CYS A 70 -7.41 -1.66 11.27
CA CYS A 70 -7.83 -2.07 9.94
C CYS A 70 -7.07 -1.24 8.89
N VAL A 71 -6.48 -1.94 7.93
CA VAL A 71 -5.79 -1.34 6.79
C VAL A 71 -6.52 -1.75 5.52
N GLU A 72 -6.91 -0.76 4.73
CA GLU A 72 -7.57 -0.93 3.44
C GLU A 72 -6.59 -0.59 2.32
N ALA A 73 -6.52 -1.45 1.30
CA ALA A 73 -5.78 -1.19 0.07
C ALA A 73 -6.75 -1.17 -1.11
N LYS A 74 -6.80 -0.04 -1.83
CA LYS A 74 -7.46 0.08 -3.13
C LYS A 74 -6.40 0.11 -4.20
N VAL A 75 -6.49 -0.79 -5.17
CA VAL A 75 -5.46 -1.02 -6.19
C VAL A 75 -6.10 -1.02 -7.57
N ALA A 76 -5.53 -0.27 -8.50
CA ALA A 76 -5.93 -0.20 -9.89
C ALA A 76 -4.70 -0.35 -10.80
N VAL A 77 -4.75 -1.31 -11.72
CA VAL A 77 -3.71 -1.48 -12.73
C VAL A 77 -3.96 -0.47 -13.84
N ALA A 78 -3.06 0.51 -13.99
CA ALA A 78 -3.15 1.53 -15.03
C ALA A 78 -2.69 1.00 -16.40
N GLY A 79 -1.82 -0.02 -16.41
CA GLY A 79 -1.39 -0.69 -17.63
C GLY A 79 0.02 -1.27 -17.53
N PRO A 80 0.50 -1.91 -18.61
CA PRO A 80 1.87 -2.42 -18.68
C PRO A 80 2.88 -1.26 -18.64
N SER A 81 4.05 -1.52 -18.06
CA SER A 81 5.20 -0.63 -18.08
C SER A 81 6.48 -1.43 -18.37
N LYS A 82 7.50 -0.73 -18.86
CA LYS A 82 8.84 -1.31 -19.02
C LYS A 82 9.67 -0.89 -17.83
N THR A 83 10.40 -1.82 -17.23
CA THR A 83 11.41 -1.48 -16.24
C THR A 83 12.69 -1.07 -16.97
N GLU A 84 13.33 0.01 -16.54
CA GLU A 84 14.70 0.35 -16.95
C GLU A 84 15.71 -0.69 -16.45
#